data_AF-A0A9P7G224-F1
#
_entry.id   AF-A0A9P7G224-F1
#
_cell.length_a   1.000
_cell.length_b   1.000
_cell.length_c   1.000
_cell.angle_alpha   90.00
_cell.angle_beta   90.00
_cell.angle_gamma   90.00
#
_symmetry.space_group_name_H-M   'P 1'
#
loop_
_entity.id
_entity.type
_entity.pdbx_description
1 polymer ?
#
loop_
_entity_poly.entity_id
_entity_poly.type
_entity_poly.pdbx_seq_one_letter_code
_entity_poly.pdbx_strand_id
1 'polypeptide(L)'
;MPFSAKSVKKFNALARHPKAPSGMVPNQWHFDLRYIPLEPTPSHLLFIVQIESSFVYSERLPLDVHTQSTGIDFFPGRGPKLRLKDVPPPHAPWKLTTEDPTLADAVGKEFKRLGVRDELCTISVVKGRPLEIAQEAFSRIWNSIKAAIAITGLAAAALTCPSAIMFENIKLDKWGGKDGDDDSDKALAYTQRLMTTRPLSKNPQGYAAVGQDMIKEMQANLMIIESKLYGVVCQEADEGNGESAIDLALRLQFGINCTPSRRLFRTYLVKAIASTSSSPATKSQAHALLIDWQVRA
;
A
#
# COMPACT_ATOMS: atom_id res chain seq x y z
N MET A 1 8.47 14.26 -13.53
CA MET A 1 8.51 15.75 -13.39
C MET A 1 7.23 16.23 -12.71
N PRO A 2 7.19 17.36 -11.99
CA PRO A 2 5.91 17.92 -11.52
C PRO A 2 4.99 18.16 -12.72
N PHE A 3 3.67 17.98 -12.56
CA PHE A 3 2.70 18.31 -13.61
C PHE A 3 2.90 19.77 -14.02
N SER A 4 3.41 20.01 -15.22
CA SER A 4 3.59 21.36 -15.74
C SER A 4 2.28 21.83 -16.39
N ALA A 5 2.03 23.14 -16.38
CA ALA A 5 0.93 23.73 -17.14
C ALA A 5 0.97 23.33 -18.64
N LYS A 6 2.18 23.13 -19.19
CA LYS A 6 2.39 22.61 -20.56
C LYS A 6 1.86 21.19 -20.73
N SER A 7 2.07 20.31 -19.74
CA SER A 7 1.56 18.93 -19.76
C SER A 7 0.03 18.90 -19.67
N VAL A 8 -0.56 19.73 -18.81
CA VAL A 8 -2.02 19.83 -18.68
C VAL A 8 -2.64 20.38 -19.98
N LYS A 9 -2.03 21.42 -20.59
CA LYS A 9 -2.47 21.94 -21.90
C LYS A 9 -2.46 20.85 -22.98
N LYS A 10 -1.39 20.04 -23.04
CA LYS A 10 -1.31 18.89 -23.96
C LYS A 10 -2.41 17.87 -23.67
N PHE A 11 -2.64 17.52 -22.41
CA PHE A 11 -3.68 16.57 -22.01
C PHE A 11 -5.09 17.07 -22.40
N ASN A 12 -5.41 18.33 -22.13
CA ASN A 12 -6.69 18.92 -22.48
C ASN A 12 -6.93 18.98 -24.00
N ALA A 13 -5.86 19.12 -24.79
CA ALA A 13 -5.90 19.15 -26.25
C ALA A 13 -6.09 17.78 -26.92
N LEU A 14 -5.95 16.66 -26.17
CA LEU A 14 -6.16 15.33 -26.74
C LEU A 14 -7.59 15.17 -27.28
N ALA A 15 -7.72 14.60 -28.48
CA ALA A 15 -9.02 14.26 -29.05
C ALA A 15 -9.70 13.18 -28.19
N ARG A 16 -10.99 13.40 -27.90
CA ARG A 16 -11.82 12.50 -27.11
C ARG A 16 -13.13 12.28 -27.84
N HIS A 17 -13.47 11.01 -28.06
CA HIS A 17 -14.72 10.61 -28.67
C HIS A 17 -15.49 9.71 -27.69
N PRO A 18 -16.85 9.76 -27.67
CA PRO A 18 -17.65 8.92 -26.78
C PRO A 18 -17.46 7.42 -27.01
N LYS A 19 -17.02 7.03 -28.21
CA LYS A 19 -16.71 5.65 -28.58
C LYS A 19 -15.21 5.45 -28.74
N ALA A 20 -14.76 4.21 -28.51
CA ALA A 20 -13.40 3.78 -28.79
C ALA A 20 -13.06 3.96 -30.28
N PRO A 21 -11.78 3.94 -30.68
CA PRO A 21 -11.38 4.00 -32.09
C PRO A 21 -12.08 3.00 -33.01
N SER A 22 -12.47 1.83 -32.50
CA SER A 22 -13.25 0.85 -33.28
C SER A 22 -14.67 1.32 -33.61
N GLY A 23 -15.20 2.33 -32.92
CA GLY A 23 -16.59 2.77 -33.01
C GLY A 23 -17.61 1.79 -32.40
N MET A 24 -17.14 0.68 -31.83
CA MET A 24 -18.01 -0.42 -31.36
C MET A 24 -18.42 -0.30 -29.89
N VAL A 25 -17.51 0.20 -29.04
CA VAL A 25 -17.69 0.22 -27.58
C VAL A 25 -17.52 1.64 -27.03
N PRO A 26 -18.14 1.99 -25.88
CA PRO A 26 -17.91 3.26 -25.22
C PRO A 26 -16.43 3.47 -24.83
N ASN A 27 -15.95 4.70 -24.94
CA ASN A 27 -14.62 5.12 -24.53
C ASN A 27 -14.59 5.42 -23.01
N GLN A 28 -15.05 4.45 -22.21
CA GLN A 28 -15.07 4.52 -20.76
C GLN A 28 -13.95 3.65 -20.19
N TRP A 29 -13.15 4.25 -19.29
CA TRP A 29 -12.00 3.60 -18.69
C TRP A 29 -12.19 3.53 -17.18
N HIS A 30 -12.00 2.35 -16.63
CA HIS A 30 -11.94 2.11 -15.20
C HIS A 30 -10.49 2.19 -14.73
N PHE A 31 -10.25 2.81 -13.58
CA PHE A 31 -8.94 2.78 -12.93
C PHE A 31 -9.06 2.44 -11.45
N ASP A 32 -8.04 1.72 -10.96
CA ASP A 32 -7.86 1.41 -9.55
C ASP A 32 -6.36 1.35 -9.20
N LEU A 33 -6.10 1.26 -7.89
CA LEU A 33 -4.75 1.06 -7.34
C LEU A 33 -4.68 -0.32 -6.71
N ARG A 34 -3.59 -1.04 -6.94
CA ARG A 34 -3.37 -2.39 -6.37
C ARG A 34 -2.00 -2.50 -5.75
N TYR A 35 -1.88 -3.26 -4.68
CA TYR A 35 -0.59 -3.59 -4.09
C TYR A 35 -0.11 -4.96 -4.58
N ILE A 36 1.12 -5.00 -5.07
CA ILE A 36 1.83 -6.19 -5.54
C ILE A 36 2.83 -6.61 -4.46
N PRO A 37 2.55 -7.68 -3.69
CA PRO A 37 3.41 -8.13 -2.59
C PRO A 37 4.50 -9.11 -3.06
N LEU A 38 5.12 -8.87 -4.22
CA LEU A 38 6.14 -9.75 -4.79
C LEU A 38 7.55 -9.18 -4.61
N GLU A 39 8.40 -9.93 -3.92
CA GLU A 39 9.84 -9.66 -3.85
C GLU A 39 10.52 -9.95 -5.20
N PRO A 40 11.63 -9.25 -5.54
CA PRO A 40 12.38 -8.27 -4.73
C PRO A 40 11.81 -6.84 -4.79
N THR A 41 10.64 -6.66 -5.41
CA THR A 41 10.15 -5.34 -5.81
C THR A 41 8.66 -5.18 -5.49
N PRO A 42 8.28 -5.19 -4.19
CA PRO A 42 6.92 -4.85 -3.80
C PRO A 42 6.55 -3.45 -4.33
N SER A 43 5.30 -3.29 -4.74
CA SER A 43 4.88 -2.01 -5.31
C SER A 43 3.38 -1.79 -5.38
N HIS A 44 3.01 -0.51 -5.48
CA HIS A 44 1.68 -0.14 -5.90
C HIS A 44 1.64 -0.02 -7.42
N LEU A 45 0.55 -0.50 -8.02
CA LEU A 45 0.30 -0.46 -9.43
C LEU A 45 -0.94 0.40 -9.69
N LEU A 46 -0.81 1.37 -10.59
CA LEU A 46 -1.93 2.00 -11.24
C LEU A 46 -2.41 1.05 -12.35
N PHE A 47 -3.64 0.59 -12.25
CA PHE A 47 -4.27 -0.26 -13.24
C PHE A 47 -5.40 0.52 -13.92
N ILE A 48 -5.40 0.57 -15.25
CA ILE A 48 -6.41 1.25 -16.05
C ILE A 48 -6.88 0.28 -17.13
N VAL A 49 -8.19 0.08 -17.25
CA VAL A 49 -8.77 -0.84 -18.22
C VAL A 49 -9.96 -0.22 -18.91
N GLN A 50 -10.05 -0.40 -20.23
CA GLN A 50 -11.28 -0.14 -20.96
C GLN A 50 -12.17 -1.39 -20.88
N ILE A 51 -13.21 -1.32 -20.05
CA ILE A 51 -14.03 -2.47 -19.63
C ILE A 51 -14.48 -3.35 -20.81
N GLU A 52 -15.08 -2.75 -21.84
CA GLU A 52 -15.68 -3.54 -22.93
C GLU A 52 -14.67 -4.13 -23.93
N SER A 53 -13.49 -3.52 -24.10
CA SER A 53 -12.45 -4.06 -24.99
C SER A 53 -11.43 -4.93 -24.26
N SER A 54 -11.44 -4.92 -22.92
CA SER A 54 -10.38 -5.48 -22.07
C SER A 54 -8.98 -4.92 -22.36
N PHE A 55 -8.87 -3.77 -23.03
CA PHE A 55 -7.58 -3.12 -23.24
C PHE A 55 -7.07 -2.58 -21.91
N VAL A 56 -5.86 -3.00 -21.52
CA VAL A 56 -5.25 -2.61 -20.24
C VAL A 56 -4.03 -1.74 -20.45
N TYR A 57 -3.92 -0.72 -19.61
CA TYR A 57 -2.69 -0.03 -19.28
C TYR A 57 -2.39 -0.22 -17.79
N SER A 58 -1.12 -0.49 -17.46
CA SER A 58 -0.68 -0.55 -16.07
C SER A 58 0.67 0.12 -15.89
N GLU A 59 0.88 0.73 -14.73
CA GLU A 59 2.09 1.48 -14.42
C GLU A 59 2.45 1.34 -12.95
N ARG A 60 3.73 1.11 -12.65
CA ARG A 60 4.23 0.96 -11.29
C ARG A 60 4.45 2.34 -10.65
N LEU A 61 3.84 2.59 -9.51
CA LEU A 61 4.05 3.80 -8.71
C LEU A 61 5.23 3.61 -7.75
N PRO A 62 5.90 4.65 -7.22
CA PRO A 62 5.97 5.98 -7.81
C PRO A 62 6.70 5.94 -9.16
N LEU A 63 6.28 6.76 -10.14
CA LEU A 63 6.79 6.69 -11.52
C LEU A 63 8.28 7.04 -11.70
N ASP A 64 8.95 7.56 -10.67
CA ASP A 64 10.37 7.89 -10.72
C ASP A 64 11.29 6.83 -10.10
N VAL A 65 10.73 5.77 -9.53
CA VAL A 65 11.52 4.71 -8.89
C VAL A 65 12.04 3.79 -10.00
N HIS A 66 13.36 3.60 -10.05
CA HIS A 66 13.97 2.71 -11.03
C HIS A 66 13.42 1.29 -10.87
N THR A 67 13.26 0.54 -11.95
CA THR A 67 12.76 -0.84 -11.89
C THR A 67 13.63 -1.78 -11.03
N GLN A 68 14.89 -1.40 -10.80
CA GLN A 68 15.87 -2.12 -9.98
C GLN A 68 15.99 -1.59 -8.55
N SER A 69 15.31 -0.49 -8.19
CA SER A 69 15.36 0.01 -6.81
C SER A 69 14.62 -0.93 -5.87
N THR A 70 15.20 -1.10 -4.69
CA THR A 70 14.65 -1.91 -3.60
C THR A 70 13.32 -1.31 -3.12
N GLY A 71 12.46 -2.14 -2.51
CA GLY A 71 11.20 -1.67 -1.90
C GLY A 71 11.36 -0.54 -0.88
N ILE A 72 12.58 -0.27 -0.38
CA ILE A 72 12.90 0.82 0.55
C ILE A 72 12.69 2.20 -0.10
N ASP A 73 12.98 2.34 -1.40
CA ASP A 73 12.82 3.60 -2.13
C ASP A 73 11.36 3.97 -2.40
N PHE A 74 10.44 3.06 -2.08
CA PHE A 74 9.01 3.17 -2.33
C PHE A 74 8.29 4.10 -1.35
N PHE A 75 8.86 4.36 -0.17
CA PHE A 75 8.13 5.04 0.91
C PHE A 75 7.89 6.53 0.63
N PRO A 76 6.66 7.03 0.89
CA PRO A 76 6.26 8.39 0.55
C PRO A 76 6.94 9.40 1.48
N GLY A 77 8.10 9.91 1.05
CA GLY A 77 8.69 11.16 1.52
C GLY A 77 9.06 12.10 0.38
N ARG A 78 8.86 11.65 -0.87
CA ARG A 78 9.10 12.41 -2.09
C ARG A 78 7.84 12.27 -2.94
N GLY A 79 7.09 13.35 -3.11
CA GLY A 79 5.86 13.33 -3.91
C GLY A 79 6.11 12.72 -5.29
N PRO A 80 5.17 11.94 -5.84
CA PRO A 80 5.36 11.27 -7.12
C PRO A 80 5.61 12.32 -8.21
N LYS A 81 6.67 12.17 -9.00
CA LYS A 81 6.78 12.89 -10.26
C LYS A 81 6.39 11.92 -11.36
N LEU A 82 5.39 12.29 -12.14
CA LEU A 82 4.90 11.42 -13.20
C LEU A 82 5.87 11.47 -14.40
N ARG A 83 6.11 10.31 -15.01
CA ARG A 83 6.75 10.18 -16.33
C ARG A 83 5.77 9.44 -17.25
N LEU A 84 5.00 10.20 -18.03
CA LEU A 84 4.34 9.65 -19.21
C LEU A 84 5.45 9.32 -20.22
N LYS A 85 5.64 8.04 -20.57
CA LYS A 85 6.41 7.69 -21.76
C LYS A 85 5.67 8.24 -22.99
N ASP A 86 6.42 8.75 -23.96
CA ASP A 86 5.93 9.49 -25.15
C ASP A 86 5.18 8.63 -26.20
N VAL A 87 4.38 7.65 -25.78
CA VAL A 87 3.44 6.98 -26.66
C VAL A 87 2.03 7.37 -26.20
N PRO A 88 1.41 8.41 -26.78
CA PRO A 88 0.00 8.65 -26.55
C PRO A 88 -0.75 7.38 -26.99
N PRO A 89 -1.59 6.77 -26.14
CA PRO A 89 -2.63 5.91 -26.67
C PRO A 89 -3.37 6.73 -27.73
N PRO A 90 -3.75 6.13 -28.88
CA PRO A 90 -4.29 6.88 -30.01
C PRO A 90 -5.50 7.76 -29.65
N HIS A 91 -6.17 7.53 -28.50
CA HIS A 91 -7.23 8.39 -27.99
C HIS A 91 -7.19 8.53 -26.46
N ALA A 92 -7.51 9.73 -25.96
CA ALA A 92 -7.70 9.97 -24.54
C ALA A 92 -9.06 9.42 -24.05
N PRO A 93 -9.17 9.04 -22.76
CA PRO A 93 -10.43 8.58 -22.19
C PRO A 93 -11.50 9.67 -22.33
N TRP A 94 -12.70 9.27 -22.75
CA TRP A 94 -13.88 10.15 -22.73
C TRP A 94 -14.44 10.25 -21.32
N LYS A 95 -14.47 9.11 -20.61
CA LYS A 95 -14.98 9.02 -19.24
C LYS A 95 -14.06 8.14 -18.40
N LEU A 96 -13.77 8.60 -17.18
CA LEU A 96 -13.04 7.85 -16.17
C LEU A 96 -13.98 7.36 -15.08
N THR A 97 -13.78 6.12 -14.65
CA THR A 97 -14.53 5.50 -13.55
C THR A 97 -13.61 4.81 -12.57
N THR A 98 -14.08 4.63 -11.34
CA THR A 98 -13.43 3.81 -10.32
C THR A 98 -14.51 3.16 -9.44
N GLU A 99 -14.16 2.21 -8.59
CA GLU A 99 -15.10 1.62 -7.63
C GLU A 99 -15.14 2.35 -6.29
N ASP A 100 -14.13 3.19 -6.03
CA ASP A 100 -13.95 3.88 -4.77
C ASP A 100 -14.42 5.34 -4.84
N PRO A 101 -15.46 5.73 -4.07
CA PRO A 101 -15.95 7.11 -4.06
C PRO A 101 -14.93 8.12 -3.51
N THR A 102 -14.10 7.73 -2.55
CA THR A 102 -13.05 8.60 -1.98
C THR A 102 -11.97 8.87 -3.01
N LEU A 103 -11.54 7.83 -3.74
CA LEU A 103 -10.59 7.99 -4.84
C LEU A 103 -11.16 8.83 -5.98
N ALA A 104 -12.43 8.61 -6.34
CA ALA A 104 -13.13 9.38 -7.37
C ALA A 104 -13.13 10.88 -7.06
N ASP A 105 -13.50 11.26 -5.83
CA ASP A 105 -13.52 12.65 -5.37
C ASP A 105 -12.11 13.26 -5.30
N ALA A 106 -11.13 12.53 -4.76
CA ALA A 106 -9.75 13.00 -4.65
C ALA A 106 -9.13 13.27 -6.04
N VAL A 107 -9.29 12.35 -6.99
CA VAL A 107 -8.80 12.51 -8.37
C VAL A 107 -9.51 13.65 -9.07
N GLY A 108 -10.84 13.78 -8.91
CA GLY A 108 -11.62 14.87 -9.49
C GLY A 108 -11.18 16.25 -9.00
N LYS A 109 -10.97 16.39 -7.68
CA LYS A 109 -10.44 17.62 -7.07
C LYS A 109 -9.03 17.95 -7.56
N GLU A 110 -8.16 16.94 -7.66
CA GLU A 110 -6.79 17.14 -8.15
C GLU A 110 -6.77 17.54 -9.62
N PHE A 111 -7.60 16.92 -10.47
CA PHE A 111 -7.76 17.30 -11.87
C PHE A 111 -8.20 18.76 -12.01
N LYS A 112 -9.21 19.17 -11.22
CA LYS A 112 -9.68 20.56 -11.18
C LYS A 112 -8.56 21.51 -10.74
N ARG A 113 -7.82 21.17 -9.68
CA ARG A 113 -6.68 21.96 -9.18
C ARG A 113 -5.58 22.12 -10.23
N LEU A 114 -5.34 21.09 -11.04
CA LEU A 114 -4.35 21.11 -12.11
C LEU A 114 -4.81 21.88 -13.36
N GLY A 115 -6.08 22.26 -13.47
CA GLY A 115 -6.65 22.93 -14.66
C GLY A 115 -7.04 21.97 -15.78
N VAL A 116 -7.38 20.73 -15.44
CA VAL A 116 -8.00 19.78 -16.39
C VAL A 116 -9.42 20.26 -16.73
N ARG A 117 -9.88 19.96 -17.96
CA ARG A 117 -11.25 20.27 -18.42
C ARG A 117 -12.32 19.77 -17.44
N ASP A 118 -13.34 20.60 -17.16
CA ASP A 118 -14.34 20.35 -16.12
C ASP A 118 -15.10 19.03 -16.30
N GLU A 119 -15.40 18.63 -17.53
CA GLU A 119 -16.09 17.38 -17.84
C GLU A 119 -15.27 16.13 -17.48
N LEU A 120 -13.94 16.24 -17.35
CA LEU A 120 -13.05 15.15 -16.94
C LEU A 120 -12.80 15.15 -15.43
N CYS A 121 -13.11 16.24 -14.74
CA CYS A 121 -12.99 16.34 -13.28
C CYS A 121 -14.10 15.55 -12.54
N THR A 122 -15.12 15.09 -13.26
CA THR A 122 -16.19 14.25 -12.70
C THR A 122 -15.88 12.77 -12.92
N ILE A 123 -15.30 12.12 -11.90
CA ILE A 123 -15.03 10.68 -11.93
C ILE A 123 -16.26 9.91 -11.45
N SER A 124 -16.77 8.99 -12.25
CA SER A 124 -17.96 8.20 -11.85
C SER A 124 -17.57 6.98 -11.01
N VAL A 125 -18.39 6.67 -10.00
CA VAL A 125 -18.28 5.43 -9.24
C VAL A 125 -19.08 4.32 -9.93
N VAL A 126 -18.47 3.16 -10.16
CA VAL A 126 -19.08 2.00 -10.80
C VAL A 126 -19.17 0.81 -9.85
N LYS A 127 -20.16 -0.06 -10.05
CA LYS A 127 -20.42 -1.25 -9.23
C LYS A 127 -20.86 -2.43 -10.12
N GLY A 128 -20.78 -3.65 -9.59
CA GLY A 128 -21.27 -4.86 -10.26
C GLY A 128 -20.37 -5.33 -11.41
N ARG A 129 -20.98 -5.80 -12.50
CA ARG A 129 -20.30 -6.47 -13.63
C ARG A 129 -19.05 -5.77 -14.19
N PRO A 130 -18.99 -4.44 -14.35
CA PRO A 130 -17.75 -3.77 -14.78
C PRO A 130 -16.55 -4.08 -13.87
N LEU A 131 -16.76 -4.23 -12.57
CA LEU A 131 -15.69 -4.53 -11.61
C LEU A 131 -15.19 -5.96 -11.75
N GLU A 132 -16.09 -6.91 -12.01
CA GLU A 132 -15.73 -8.30 -12.31
C GLU A 132 -14.83 -8.38 -13.54
N ILE A 133 -15.17 -7.64 -14.60
CA ILE A 133 -14.37 -7.56 -15.83
C ILE A 133 -13.00 -6.93 -15.55
N ALA A 134 -12.95 -5.85 -14.77
CA ALA A 134 -11.70 -5.22 -14.37
C ALA A 134 -10.80 -6.18 -13.57
N GLN A 135 -11.39 -6.92 -12.61
CA GLN A 135 -10.68 -7.93 -11.82
C GLN A 135 -10.19 -9.10 -12.66
N GLU A 136 -10.98 -9.57 -13.63
CA GLU A 136 -10.58 -10.63 -14.55
C GLU A 136 -9.40 -10.19 -15.43
N ALA A 137 -9.49 -8.99 -16.00
CA ALA A 137 -8.42 -8.40 -16.80
C ALA A 137 -7.12 -8.28 -16.00
N PHE A 138 -7.21 -7.83 -14.74
CA PHE A 138 -6.05 -7.78 -13.86
C PHE A 138 -5.51 -9.17 -13.48
N SER A 139 -6.39 -10.15 -13.28
CA SER A 139 -5.98 -11.53 -12.96
C SER A 139 -5.12 -12.15 -14.06
N ARG A 140 -5.36 -11.80 -15.33
CA ARG A 140 -4.50 -12.21 -16.44
C ARG A 140 -3.10 -11.62 -16.31
N ILE A 141 -3.00 -10.32 -16.00
CA ILE A 141 -1.71 -9.64 -15.74
C ILE A 141 -0.99 -10.24 -14.55
N TRP A 142 -1.71 -10.49 -13.45
CA TRP A 142 -1.16 -11.12 -12.26
C TRP A 142 -0.53 -12.49 -12.56
N ASN A 143 -1.22 -13.32 -13.34
CA ASN A 143 -0.69 -14.60 -13.75
C ASN A 143 0.55 -14.46 -14.64
N SER A 144 0.58 -13.48 -15.56
CA SER A 144 1.76 -13.17 -16.36
C SER A 144 2.94 -12.70 -15.50
N ILE A 145 2.70 -11.87 -14.47
CA ILE A 145 3.73 -11.44 -13.51
C ILE A 145 4.31 -12.65 -12.78
N LYS A 146 3.45 -13.52 -12.21
CA LYS A 146 3.90 -14.74 -11.52
C LYS A 146 4.75 -15.63 -12.42
N ALA A 147 4.31 -15.85 -13.66
CA ALA A 147 5.06 -16.64 -14.64
C ALA A 147 6.42 -16.00 -14.97
N ALA A 148 6.49 -14.67 -15.15
CA ALA A 148 7.72 -13.96 -15.47
C ALA A 148 8.79 -14.06 -14.37
N ILE A 149 8.38 -14.24 -13.10
CA ILE A 149 9.28 -14.46 -11.97
C ILE A 149 9.37 -15.94 -11.55
N ALA A 150 8.99 -16.85 -12.44
CA ALA A 150 9.04 -18.31 -12.25
C ALA A 150 8.26 -18.84 -11.03
N ILE A 151 7.27 -18.11 -10.52
CA ILE A 151 6.33 -18.62 -9.52
C ILE A 151 5.25 -19.43 -10.24
N THR A 152 5.27 -20.75 -10.08
CA THR A 152 4.38 -21.70 -10.75
C THR A 152 3.79 -22.74 -9.77
N GLY A 153 2.89 -23.59 -10.25
CA GLY A 153 2.32 -24.70 -9.47
C GLY A 153 1.57 -24.28 -8.20
N LEU A 154 1.76 -25.05 -7.11
CA LEU A 154 1.09 -24.81 -5.82
C LEU A 154 1.44 -23.44 -5.22
N ALA A 155 2.67 -22.96 -5.40
CA ALA A 155 3.07 -21.64 -4.94
C ALA A 155 2.31 -20.52 -5.67
N ALA A 156 2.13 -20.63 -6.98
CA ALA A 156 1.33 -19.67 -7.75
C ALA A 156 -0.15 -19.71 -7.41
N ALA A 157 -0.68 -20.88 -7.03
CA ALA A 157 -2.07 -21.05 -6.59
C ALA A 157 -2.32 -20.45 -5.20
N ALA A 158 -1.32 -20.50 -4.31
CA ALA A 158 -1.40 -19.89 -2.98
C ALA A 158 -1.40 -18.36 -3.01
N LEU A 159 -0.88 -17.75 -4.07
CA LEU A 159 -0.87 -16.29 -4.26
C LEU A 159 -2.14 -15.82 -4.96
N THR A 160 -3.10 -15.37 -4.15
CA THR A 160 -4.35 -14.78 -4.62
C THR A 160 -4.10 -13.50 -5.43
N CYS A 161 -4.98 -13.25 -6.40
CA CYS A 161 -4.91 -12.03 -7.20
C CYS A 161 -5.26 -10.82 -6.32
N PRO A 162 -4.41 -9.78 -6.24
CA PRO A 162 -4.73 -8.59 -5.48
C PRO A 162 -6.03 -7.92 -5.95
N SER A 163 -6.87 -7.51 -5.00
CA SER A 163 -8.01 -6.63 -5.24
C SER A 163 -7.58 -5.17 -5.33
N ALA A 164 -8.48 -4.30 -5.77
CA ALA A 164 -8.30 -2.86 -5.64
C ALA A 164 -8.16 -2.43 -4.18
N ILE A 165 -7.38 -1.37 -3.96
CA ILE A 165 -7.25 -0.68 -2.68
C ILE A 165 -8.44 0.26 -2.53
N MET A 166 -9.24 0.03 -1.48
CA MET A 166 -10.39 0.85 -1.12
C MET A 166 -10.02 1.82 0.01
N PHE A 167 -10.01 3.11 -0.29
CA PHE A 167 -9.79 4.23 0.61
C PHE A 167 -11.02 4.58 1.44
N GLU A 168 -12.25 4.36 0.94
CA GLU A 168 -13.49 4.64 1.68
C GLU A 168 -13.56 3.92 3.04
N ASN A 169 -12.96 2.72 3.13
CA ASN A 169 -12.96 1.91 4.35
C ASN A 169 -11.72 2.11 5.22
N ILE A 170 -10.81 3.00 4.84
CA ILE A 170 -9.67 3.34 5.69
C ILE A 170 -10.17 4.28 6.78
N LYS A 171 -10.80 3.69 7.81
CA LYS A 171 -10.95 4.37 9.09
C LYS A 171 -9.57 4.40 9.73
N LEU A 172 -8.97 5.57 9.76
CA LEU A 172 -7.76 5.79 10.53
C LEU A 172 -8.15 5.57 12.00
N ASP A 173 -7.74 4.44 12.57
CA ASP A 173 -7.88 4.26 14.01
C ASP A 173 -7.18 5.43 14.72
N LYS A 174 -7.81 5.95 15.77
CA LYS A 174 -7.19 6.98 16.58
C LYS A 174 -5.81 6.49 17.03
N TRP A 175 -4.81 7.34 16.80
CA TRP A 175 -3.46 7.09 17.29
C TRP A 175 -3.47 7.10 18.82
N GLY A 176 -2.85 6.11 19.46
CA GLY A 176 -2.77 6.03 20.93
C GLY A 176 -3.73 5.04 21.60
N GLY A 177 -4.45 4.21 20.84
CA GLY A 177 -5.50 3.34 21.40
C GLY A 177 -6.80 4.09 21.65
N LYS A 178 -7.79 3.44 22.28
CA LYS A 178 -9.00 4.12 22.74
C LYS A 178 -8.77 4.69 24.13
N ASP A 179 -9.38 5.84 24.39
CA ASP A 179 -9.39 6.41 25.74
C ASP A 179 -10.04 5.41 26.70
N GLY A 180 -9.28 4.95 27.69
CA GLY A 180 -9.75 3.97 28.68
C GLY A 180 -9.27 2.52 28.46
N ASP A 181 -8.49 2.24 27.40
CA ASP A 181 -7.85 0.93 27.24
C ASP A 181 -6.92 0.66 28.45
N ASP A 182 -7.10 -0.48 29.10
CA ASP A 182 -6.21 -0.92 30.16
C ASP A 182 -4.86 -1.44 29.60
N ASP A 183 -3.92 -1.74 30.49
CA ASP A 183 -2.59 -2.19 30.06
C ASP A 183 -2.63 -3.56 29.35
N SER A 184 -3.64 -4.39 29.63
CA SER A 184 -3.82 -5.69 28.96
C SER A 184 -4.32 -5.50 27.53
N ASP A 185 -5.26 -4.59 27.31
CA ASP A 185 -5.77 -4.23 25.98
C ASP A 185 -4.66 -3.66 25.09
N LYS A 186 -3.83 -2.77 25.64
CA LYS A 186 -2.68 -2.22 24.93
C LYS A 186 -1.65 -3.28 24.57
N ALA A 187 -1.34 -4.19 25.50
CA ALA A 187 -0.38 -5.27 25.27
C ALA A 187 -0.90 -6.31 24.25
N LEU A 188 -2.21 -6.58 24.24
CA LEU A 188 -2.85 -7.40 23.23
C LEU A 188 -2.75 -6.74 21.85
N ALA A 189 -3.07 -5.44 21.75
CA ALA A 189 -2.95 -4.69 20.49
C ALA A 189 -1.49 -4.61 19.98
N TYR A 190 -0.54 -4.41 20.89
CA TYR A 190 0.90 -4.50 20.63
C TYR A 190 1.26 -5.86 20.02
N THR A 191 0.84 -6.95 20.67
CA THR A 191 1.16 -8.31 20.24
C THR A 191 0.55 -8.60 18.88
N GLN A 192 -0.73 -8.30 18.68
CA GLN A 192 -1.42 -8.49 17.41
C GLN A 192 -0.71 -7.73 16.28
N ARG A 193 -0.27 -6.49 16.56
CA ARG A 193 0.47 -5.67 15.59
C ARG A 193 1.83 -6.27 15.25
N LEU A 194 2.57 -6.74 16.25
CA LEU A 194 3.86 -7.39 16.05
C LEU A 194 3.69 -8.66 15.20
N MET A 195 2.64 -9.45 15.46
CA MET A 195 2.36 -10.71 14.76
C MET A 195 1.94 -10.53 13.31
N THR A 196 1.04 -9.59 13.05
CA THR A 196 0.54 -9.32 11.70
C THR A 196 1.61 -8.74 10.76
N THR A 197 2.74 -8.28 11.30
CA THR A 197 3.86 -7.75 10.53
C THR A 197 5.05 -8.70 10.41
N ARG A 198 4.97 -9.90 11.01
CA ARG A 198 6.02 -10.89 10.84
C ARG A 198 6.07 -11.39 9.39
N PRO A 199 7.27 -11.57 8.83
CA PRO A 199 7.41 -12.28 7.56
C PRO A 199 6.78 -13.67 7.67
N LEU A 200 6.03 -14.08 6.65
CA LEU A 200 5.51 -15.45 6.59
C LEU A 200 6.69 -16.41 6.65
N SER A 201 6.74 -17.22 7.71
CA SER A 201 7.75 -18.26 7.83
C SER A 201 7.58 -19.24 6.66
N LYS A 202 8.69 -19.76 6.11
CA LYS A 202 8.67 -20.74 5.03
C LYS A 202 8.06 -22.08 5.43
N ASN A 203 7.71 -22.27 6.70
CA ASN A 203 7.21 -23.53 7.22
C ASN A 203 5.70 -23.41 7.55
N PRO A 204 4.80 -23.83 6.64
CA PRO A 204 3.36 -23.78 6.85
C PRO A 204 2.91 -24.96 7.74
N GLN A 205 3.34 -24.98 9.00
CA GLN A 205 2.73 -25.87 9.98
C GLN A 205 1.33 -25.31 10.32
N GLY A 206 0.32 -26.18 10.23
CA GLY A 206 -1.06 -25.80 9.97
C GLY A 206 -1.70 -24.79 10.94
N TYR A 207 -2.74 -24.12 10.44
CA TYR A 207 -3.50 -23.03 11.10
C TYR A 207 -3.96 -23.31 12.56
N ALA A 208 -4.07 -24.56 12.99
CA ALA A 208 -4.44 -24.90 14.37
C ALA A 208 -3.28 -24.66 15.37
N ALA A 209 -2.02 -24.85 14.96
CA ALA A 209 -0.86 -24.55 15.81
C ALA A 209 -0.69 -23.03 16.03
N VAL A 210 -1.12 -22.24 15.05
CA VAL A 210 -1.03 -20.77 15.05
C VAL A 210 -1.75 -20.15 16.26
N GLY A 211 -2.88 -20.73 16.70
CA GLY A 211 -3.64 -20.20 17.84
C GLY A 211 -2.93 -20.37 19.18
N GLN A 212 -2.34 -21.55 19.44
CA GLN A 212 -1.59 -21.79 20.69
C GLN A 212 -0.27 -21.02 20.72
N ASP A 213 0.40 -20.92 19.58
CA ASP A 213 1.64 -20.14 19.47
C ASP A 213 1.37 -18.65 19.70
N MET A 214 0.24 -18.12 19.22
CA MET A 214 -0.13 -16.72 19.47
C MET A 214 -0.33 -16.42 20.95
N ILE A 215 -0.95 -17.32 21.73
CA ILE A 215 -1.14 -17.12 23.18
C ILE A 215 0.20 -17.15 23.91
N LYS A 216 1.07 -18.11 23.59
CA LYS A 216 2.41 -18.21 24.21
C LYS A 216 3.24 -16.97 23.91
N GLU A 217 3.20 -16.49 22.67
CA GLU A 217 3.92 -15.29 22.28
C GLU A 217 3.34 -14.02 22.90
N MET A 218 2.01 -13.94 23.05
CA MET A 218 1.38 -12.85 23.79
C MET A 218 1.86 -12.80 25.24
N GLN A 219 1.93 -13.95 25.92
CA GLN A 219 2.47 -14.03 27.27
C GLN A 219 3.95 -13.64 27.33
N ALA A 220 4.76 -14.08 26.36
CA ALA A 220 6.16 -13.68 26.28
C ALA A 220 6.32 -12.16 26.05
N ASN A 221 5.52 -11.57 25.16
CA ASN A 221 5.55 -10.14 24.89
C ASN A 221 5.08 -9.31 26.09
N LEU A 222 4.05 -9.76 26.81
CA LEU A 222 3.62 -9.16 28.07
C LEU A 222 4.78 -9.14 29.09
N MET A 223 5.46 -10.27 29.27
CA MET A 223 6.62 -10.34 30.16
C MET A 223 7.74 -9.39 29.71
N ILE A 224 7.99 -9.23 28.41
CA ILE A 224 8.99 -8.28 27.89
C ILE A 224 8.55 -6.83 28.16
N ILE A 225 7.28 -6.50 27.98
CA ILE A 225 6.73 -5.17 28.24
C ILE A 225 6.89 -4.80 29.71
N GLU A 226 6.57 -5.74 30.60
CA GLU A 226 6.65 -5.57 32.06
C GLU A 226 8.10 -5.54 32.58
N SER A 227 8.97 -6.42 32.08
CA SER A 227 10.34 -6.54 32.57
C SER A 227 11.29 -5.48 32.01
N LYS A 228 11.03 -4.97 30.80
CA LYS A 228 11.92 -4.04 30.12
C LYS A 228 11.41 -2.61 30.24
N LEU A 229 12.08 -1.83 31.08
CA LEU A 229 11.78 -0.41 31.29
C LEU A 229 11.93 0.40 30.01
N TYR A 230 11.03 1.37 29.80
CA TYR A 230 11.03 2.26 28.64
C TYR A 230 12.40 2.89 28.35
N GLY A 231 13.09 3.38 29.39
CA GLY A 231 14.41 4.01 29.24
C GLY A 231 15.46 3.08 28.65
N VAL A 232 15.43 1.79 29.00
CA VAL A 232 16.36 0.78 28.46
C VAL A 232 16.07 0.50 26.99
N VAL A 233 14.79 0.33 26.63
CA VAL A 233 14.39 0.13 25.21
C VAL A 233 14.79 1.35 24.37
N CYS A 234 14.60 2.56 24.89
CA CYS A 234 15.01 3.80 24.23
C CYS A 234 16.50 3.86 23.97
N GLN A 235 17.31 3.58 24.99
CA GLN A 235 18.76 3.58 24.86
C GLN A 235 19.24 2.57 23.82
N GLU A 236 18.78 1.33 23.88
CA GLU A 236 19.18 0.30 22.91
C GLU A 236 18.75 0.65 21.47
N ALA A 237 17.55 1.22 21.31
CA ALA A 237 17.07 1.69 20.01
C ALA A 237 17.93 2.85 19.46
N ASP A 238 18.38 3.75 20.34
CA ASP A 238 19.29 4.86 20.00
C ASP A 238 20.71 4.37 19.68
N GLU A 239 21.15 3.27 20.29
CA GLU A 239 22.41 2.56 19.99
C GLU A 239 22.34 1.74 18.68
N GLY A 240 21.17 1.71 18.03
CA GLY A 240 20.99 1.11 16.71
C GLY A 240 20.47 -0.33 16.73
N ASN A 241 19.98 -0.85 17.87
CA ASN A 241 19.30 -2.14 17.91
C ASN A 241 17.94 -2.05 17.18
N GLY A 242 17.81 -2.77 16.07
CA GLY A 242 16.60 -2.75 15.24
C GLY A 242 15.36 -3.32 15.91
N GLU A 243 15.49 -4.36 16.73
CA GLU A 243 14.37 -4.99 17.43
C GLU A 243 13.84 -4.07 18.54
N SER A 244 14.75 -3.46 19.32
CA SER A 244 14.37 -2.48 20.34
C SER A 244 13.78 -1.21 19.72
N ALA A 245 14.20 -0.82 18.52
CA ALA A 245 13.57 0.27 17.79
C ALA A 245 12.13 -0.07 17.36
N ILE A 246 11.84 -1.33 16.97
CA ILE A 246 10.47 -1.78 16.69
C ILE A 246 9.63 -1.84 17.96
N ASP A 247 10.15 -2.40 19.06
CA ASP A 247 9.48 -2.44 20.37
C ASP A 247 9.09 -1.01 20.81
N LEU A 248 10.06 -0.09 20.79
CA LEU A 248 9.83 1.30 21.16
C LEU A 248 8.80 1.98 20.27
N ALA A 249 8.85 1.74 18.95
CA ALA A 249 7.84 2.27 18.04
C ALA A 249 6.45 1.80 18.48
N LEU A 250 6.25 0.50 18.68
CA LEU A 250 4.95 -0.04 19.10
C LEU A 250 4.49 0.49 20.47
N ARG A 251 5.40 0.65 21.45
CA ARG A 251 5.06 1.30 22.72
C ARG A 251 4.57 2.73 22.52
N LEU A 252 5.20 3.50 21.63
CA LEU A 252 4.77 4.86 21.23
C LEU A 252 3.47 4.88 20.42
N GLN A 253 3.06 3.75 19.82
CA GLN A 253 1.76 3.64 19.13
C GLN A 253 0.62 3.46 20.12
N PHE A 254 0.82 2.61 21.12
CA PHE A 254 -0.24 2.19 22.05
C PHE A 254 -0.17 2.89 23.43
N GLY A 255 0.83 3.75 23.66
CA GLY A 255 0.99 4.45 24.92
C GLY A 255 1.38 3.55 26.09
N ILE A 256 2.19 2.52 25.81
CA ILE A 256 2.65 1.57 26.82
C ILE A 256 3.84 2.21 27.54
N ASN A 257 3.65 2.57 28.81
CA ASN A 257 4.65 3.24 29.66
C ASN A 257 5.25 4.54 29.06
N CYS A 258 4.55 5.17 28.09
CA CYS A 258 4.98 6.41 27.45
C CYS A 258 3.80 7.15 26.83
N THR A 259 3.97 8.44 26.52
CA THR A 259 2.98 9.22 25.77
C THR A 259 2.99 8.80 24.29
N PRO A 260 1.83 8.46 23.70
CA PRO A 260 1.76 8.13 22.28
C PRO A 260 2.37 9.22 21.40
N SER A 261 3.20 8.84 20.42
CA SER A 261 3.81 9.80 19.51
C SER A 261 3.98 9.22 18.11
N ARG A 262 3.10 9.66 17.22
CA ARG A 262 3.11 9.27 15.80
C ARG A 262 4.40 9.64 15.08
N ARG A 263 5.02 10.76 15.45
CA ARG A 263 6.30 11.23 14.88
C ARG A 263 7.46 10.33 15.32
N LEU A 264 7.54 10.02 16.62
CA LEU A 264 8.61 9.18 17.14
C LEU A 264 8.47 7.73 16.68
N PHE A 265 7.25 7.20 16.59
CA PHE A 265 6.97 5.91 15.97
C PHE A 265 7.66 5.76 14.61
N ARG A 266 7.39 6.69 13.69
CA ARG A 266 8.00 6.71 12.35
C ARG A 266 9.52 6.78 12.44
N THR A 267 10.03 7.63 13.34
CA THR A 267 11.46 7.85 13.51
C THR A 267 12.18 6.55 13.87
N TYR A 268 11.64 5.78 14.81
CA TYR A 268 12.24 4.52 15.23
C TYR A 268 12.09 3.39 14.20
N LEU A 269 10.99 3.33 13.45
CA LEU A 269 10.92 2.39 12.32
C LEU A 269 11.96 2.68 11.25
N VAL A 270 12.22 3.97 10.93
CA VAL A 270 13.27 4.35 10.00
C VAL A 270 14.66 3.99 10.56
N LYS A 271 14.90 4.15 11.86
CA LYS A 271 16.13 3.68 12.52
C LYS A 271 16.29 2.16 12.37
N ALA A 272 15.24 1.38 12.62
CA ALA A 272 15.27 -0.08 12.46
C ALA A 272 15.61 -0.51 11.02
N ILE A 273 15.04 0.18 10.02
CA ILE A 273 15.33 -0.08 8.59
C ILE A 273 16.77 0.29 8.23
N ALA A 274 17.23 1.46 8.69
CA ALA A 274 18.55 2.01 8.34
C ALA A 274 19.71 1.36 9.10
N SER A 275 19.44 0.71 10.24
CA SER A 275 20.48 0.06 11.04
C SER A 275 21.19 -1.06 10.26
N THR A 276 22.52 -1.09 10.40
CA THR A 276 23.38 -2.13 9.83
C THR A 276 23.35 -3.42 10.64
N SER A 277 22.95 -3.38 11.92
CA SER A 277 22.80 -4.56 12.78
C SER A 277 21.44 -5.24 12.64
N SER A 278 20.44 -4.57 12.04
CA SER A 278 19.13 -5.16 11.79
C SER A 278 19.18 -6.30 10.77
N SER A 279 18.57 -7.44 11.13
CA SER A 279 18.36 -8.55 10.20
C SER A 279 17.41 -8.17 9.06
N PRO A 280 17.44 -8.88 7.91
CA PRO A 280 16.45 -8.69 6.85
C PRO A 280 15.00 -8.85 7.33
N ALA A 281 14.73 -9.75 8.27
CA ALA A 281 13.40 -9.96 8.84
C ALA A 281 12.94 -8.75 9.67
N THR A 282 13.83 -8.20 10.51
CA THR A 282 13.58 -6.98 11.29
C THR A 282 13.30 -5.79 10.36
N LYS A 283 14.08 -5.63 9.29
CA LYS A 283 13.85 -4.56 8.29
C LYS A 283 12.50 -4.74 7.59
N SER A 284 12.17 -5.95 7.17
CA SER A 284 10.88 -6.29 6.54
C SER A 284 9.70 -5.99 7.48
N GLN A 285 9.81 -6.36 8.76
CA GLN A 285 8.79 -6.06 9.77
C GLN A 285 8.62 -4.55 10.00
N ALA A 286 9.72 -3.81 10.15
CA ALA A 286 9.68 -2.35 10.26
C ALA A 286 9.07 -1.69 9.02
N HIS A 287 9.32 -2.23 7.83
CA HIS A 287 8.68 -1.79 6.59
C HIS A 287 7.16 -2.02 6.60
N ALA A 288 6.71 -3.21 7.00
CA ALA A 288 5.29 -3.52 7.11
C ALA A 288 4.56 -2.58 8.08
N LEU A 289 5.17 -2.31 9.24
CA LEU A 289 4.66 -1.33 10.22
C LEU A 289 4.63 0.10 9.65
N LEU A 290 5.63 0.48 8.84
CA LEU A 290 5.68 1.81 8.23
C LEU A 290 4.61 2.00 7.15
N ILE A 291 4.26 0.94 6.42
CA ILE A 291 3.13 0.93 5.46
C ILE A 291 1.83 1.13 6.23
N ASP A 292 1.58 0.33 7.27
CA ASP A 292 0.38 0.45 8.09
C ASP A 292 0.26 1.83 8.74
N TRP A 293 1.37 2.37 9.24
CA TRP A 293 1.44 3.75 9.72
C TRP A 293 1.01 4.74 8.65
N GLN A 294 1.57 4.68 7.45
CA GLN A 294 1.24 5.61 6.37
C GLN A 294 -0.23 5.54 5.97
N VAL A 295 -0.80 4.35 5.95
CA VAL A 295 -2.21 4.10 5.61
C VAL A 295 -3.15 4.62 6.72
N ARG A 296 -2.68 4.68 7.97
CA ARG A 296 -3.41 5.23 9.13
C ARG A 296 -3.20 6.74 9.35
N ALA A 297 -2.59 7.48 8.41
CA ALA A 297 -2.32 8.93 8.51
C ALA A 297 -3.48 9.77 7.98
#